data_AF-A0AAV6AX02-F1
#
_entry.id   AF-A0AAV6AX02-F1
#
_cell.length_a   1.000
_cell.length_b   1.000
_cell.length_c   1.000
_cell.angle_alpha   90.00
_cell.angle_beta   90.00
_cell.angle_gamma   90.00
#
_symmetry.space_group_name_H-M   'P 1'
#
loop_
_entity.id
_entity.type
_entity.pdbx_description
1 polymer ?
#
loop_
_entity_poly.entity_id
_entity_poly.type
_entity_poly.pdbx_seq_one_letter_code
_entity_poly.pdbx_strand_id
1 'polypeptide(L)'
;MKTLNANCVQSKNFRAIFYLGVLLVVLLLGIACKKKAAPRGSGNSEVLGELLSNLGRPNAEKVELLAAKHQIGGPAFSNCVHEYLRAHDTTYLMFERIIAGEKFNAAARASYGNTNVTVSETLTQLSLKYVVPREKLAGAIADYLVWKAAESGKDPIP
;
A
#
# COMPACT_ATOMS: atom_id res chain seq x y z
N MET A 1 -83.73 0.28 6.47
CA MET A 1 -82.74 1.34 6.18
C MET A 1 -81.35 0.81 6.52
N LYS A 2 -80.50 0.61 5.51
CA LYS A 2 -79.11 0.11 5.63
C LYS A 2 -78.17 1.20 5.11
N THR A 3 -77.52 1.95 6.00
CA THR A 3 -76.50 2.94 5.62
C THR A 3 -75.42 3.01 6.69
N LEU A 4 -74.55 2.00 6.74
CA LEU A 4 -73.31 2.02 7.53
C LEU A 4 -72.27 1.14 6.82
N ASN A 5 -71.83 1.52 5.61
CA ASN A 5 -70.70 0.83 4.97
C ASN A 5 -69.93 1.64 3.91
N ALA A 6 -69.82 2.96 4.05
CA ALA A 6 -69.03 3.79 3.13
C ALA A 6 -67.74 4.36 3.77
N ASN A 7 -67.74 4.63 5.08
CA ASN A 7 -66.64 5.31 5.75
C ASN A 7 -65.45 4.42 6.12
N CYS A 8 -65.59 3.09 6.09
CA CYS A 8 -64.50 2.16 6.44
C CYS A 8 -63.52 1.93 5.26
N VAL A 9 -64.00 2.03 4.02
CA VAL A 9 -63.22 1.72 2.81
C VAL A 9 -62.28 2.88 2.41
N GLN A 10 -62.69 4.13 2.63
CA GLN A 10 -61.85 5.31 2.33
C GLN A 10 -60.59 5.40 3.21
N SER A 11 -60.66 4.96 4.47
CA SER A 11 -59.55 5.00 5.43
C SER A 11 -58.38 4.06 5.06
N LYS A 12 -58.68 2.87 4.52
CA LYS A 12 -57.65 1.88 4.14
C LYS A 12 -56.88 2.29 2.88
N ASN A 13 -57.57 2.86 1.91
CA ASN A 13 -56.94 3.32 0.65
C ASN A 13 -56.04 4.53 0.88
N PHE A 14 -56.42 5.45 1.78
CA PHE A 14 -55.58 6.61 2.12
C PHE A 14 -54.27 6.19 2.80
N ARG A 15 -54.32 5.22 3.72
CA ARG A 15 -53.11 4.68 4.37
C ARG A 15 -52.18 4.00 3.37
N ALA A 16 -52.72 3.20 2.45
CA ALA A 16 -51.92 2.53 1.43
C ALA A 16 -51.19 3.53 0.51
N ILE A 17 -51.87 4.60 0.07
CA ILE A 17 -51.28 5.66 -0.75
C ILE A 17 -50.19 6.42 0.03
N PHE A 18 -50.41 6.70 1.31
CA PHE A 18 -49.43 7.36 2.17
C PHE A 18 -48.15 6.52 2.34
N TYR A 19 -48.28 5.22 2.60
CA TYR A 19 -47.12 4.32 2.70
C TYR A 19 -46.36 4.19 1.38
N LEU A 20 -47.07 4.13 0.25
CA LEU A 20 -46.46 4.08 -1.07
C LEU A 20 -45.67 5.35 -1.38
N GLY A 21 -46.21 6.52 -1.01
CA GLY A 21 -45.54 7.81 -1.16
C GLY A 21 -44.28 7.93 -0.31
N VAL A 22 -44.33 7.52 0.96
CA VAL A 22 -43.16 7.51 1.85
C VAL A 22 -42.07 6.58 1.33
N LEU A 23 -42.43 5.38 0.84
CA LEU A 23 -41.49 4.42 0.27
C LEU A 23 -40.77 5.00 -0.96
N LEU A 24 -41.49 5.72 -1.83
CA LEU A 24 -40.96 6.36 -3.02
C LEU A 24 -39.97 7.48 -2.67
N VAL A 25 -40.26 8.28 -1.64
CA VAL A 25 -39.36 9.33 -1.16
C VAL A 25 -38.07 8.74 -0.58
N VAL A 26 -38.16 7.65 0.19
CA VAL A 26 -36.98 6.94 0.73
C VAL A 26 -36.13 6.33 -0.38
N LEU A 27 -36.76 5.77 -1.42
CA LEU A 27 -36.07 5.24 -2.60
C LEU A 27 -35.33 6.33 -3.38
N LEU A 28 -35.96 7.49 -3.58
CA LEU A 28 -35.34 8.64 -4.25
C LEU A 28 -34.17 9.23 -3.44
N LEU A 29 -34.30 9.34 -2.12
CA LEU A 29 -33.22 9.74 -1.22
C LEU A 29 -32.06 8.73 -1.23
N GLY A 30 -32.36 7.43 -1.26
CA GLY A 30 -31.35 6.37 -1.34
C GLY A 30 -30.53 6.41 -2.64
N ILE A 31 -31.15 6.79 -3.76
CA ILE A 31 -30.47 6.93 -5.06
C ILE A 31 -29.67 8.25 -5.13
N ALA A 32 -30.18 9.34 -4.53
CA ALA A 32 -29.45 10.60 -4.45
C ALA A 32 -28.16 10.48 -3.60
N CYS A 33 -28.18 9.66 -2.55
CA CYS A 33 -26.99 9.38 -1.73
C CYS A 33 -25.92 8.52 -2.41
N LYS A 34 -26.17 7.94 -3.59
CA LYS A 34 -25.18 7.14 -4.34
C LYS A 34 -24.38 7.92 -5.38
N LYS A 35 -24.61 9.22 -5.56
CA LYS A 35 -23.80 10.04 -6.49
C LYS A 35 -22.82 10.96 -5.74
N LYS A 36 -21.54 10.69 -6.00
CA LYS A 36 -20.33 11.52 -5.76
C LYS A 36 -19.59 11.29 -4.43
N ALA A 37 -18.93 10.14 -4.33
CA ALA A 37 -17.54 10.15 -3.89
C ALA A 37 -16.68 10.61 -5.08
N ALA A 38 -16.57 11.92 -5.28
CA ALA A 38 -15.54 12.46 -6.16
C ALA A 38 -14.19 12.28 -5.45
N PRO A 39 -13.15 11.69 -6.07
CA PRO A 39 -11.82 11.72 -5.49
C PRO A 39 -11.35 13.18 -5.46
N ARG A 40 -11.46 13.81 -4.28
CA ARG A 40 -10.82 15.08 -4.00
C ARG A 40 -9.31 14.82 -3.88
N GLY A 41 -8.54 15.34 -4.84
CA GLY A 41 -7.09 15.47 -4.74
C GLY A 41 -6.33 14.81 -5.90
N SER A 42 -6.35 15.42 -7.10
CA SER A 42 -5.53 14.98 -8.24
C SER A 42 -4.35 15.91 -8.56
N GLY A 43 -4.11 16.97 -7.77
CA GLY A 43 -2.92 17.84 -7.95
C GLY A 43 -1.81 17.56 -6.94
N ASN A 44 -2.15 17.36 -5.66
CA ASN A 44 -1.16 17.09 -4.61
C ASN A 44 -0.72 15.62 -4.56
N SER A 45 -1.51 14.70 -5.11
CA SER A 45 -1.22 13.26 -5.08
C SER A 45 -0.18 12.84 -6.11
N GLU A 46 -0.08 13.52 -7.26
CA GLU A 46 0.99 13.28 -8.24
C GLU A 46 2.34 13.76 -7.71
N VAL A 47 2.42 14.98 -7.19
CA VAL A 47 3.67 15.51 -6.60
C VAL A 47 4.08 14.73 -5.36
N LEU A 48 3.13 14.37 -4.50
CA LEU A 48 3.41 13.51 -3.34
C LEU A 48 3.82 12.10 -3.80
N GLY A 49 3.18 11.56 -4.83
CA GLY A 49 3.54 10.27 -5.44
C GLY A 49 4.95 10.28 -6.01
N GLU A 50 5.35 11.36 -6.68
CA GLU A 50 6.69 11.54 -7.25
C GLU A 50 7.76 11.70 -6.15
N LEU A 51 7.49 12.52 -5.12
CA LEU A 51 8.37 12.66 -3.96
C LEU A 51 8.51 11.34 -3.18
N LEU A 52 7.41 10.60 -2.98
CA LEU A 52 7.43 9.29 -2.34
C LEU A 52 8.15 8.25 -3.19
N SER A 53 8.05 8.33 -4.53
CA SER A 53 8.76 7.45 -5.45
C SER A 53 10.28 7.64 -5.38
N ASN A 54 10.74 8.86 -5.14
CA ASN A 54 12.15 9.20 -4.98
C ASN A 54 12.68 8.88 -3.57
N LEU A 55 11.86 9.06 -2.53
CA LEU A 55 12.22 8.74 -1.14
C LEU A 55 12.21 7.23 -0.84
N GLY A 56 11.33 6.48 -1.51
CA GLY A 56 11.12 5.06 -1.26
C GLY A 56 12.06 4.13 -2.02
N ARG A 57 12.80 4.60 -3.03
CA ARG A 57 13.67 3.76 -3.85
C ARG A 57 15.12 3.75 -3.36
N PRO A 58 15.88 2.66 -3.58
CA PRO A 58 17.31 2.66 -3.34
C PRO A 58 17.96 3.73 -4.22
N ASN A 59 18.86 4.55 -3.66
CA ASN A 59 19.60 5.54 -4.43
C ASN A 59 20.43 4.82 -5.53
N ALA A 60 20.09 5.09 -6.79
CA ALA A 60 20.65 4.40 -7.94
C ALA A 60 22.17 4.60 -8.08
N GLU A 61 22.65 5.82 -7.88
CA GLU A 61 24.08 6.16 -7.97
C GLU A 61 24.90 5.35 -6.94
N LYS A 62 24.39 5.23 -5.72
CA LYS A 62 25.07 4.46 -4.68
C LYS A 62 25.06 2.98 -4.93
N VAL A 63 23.94 2.45 -5.40
CA VAL A 63 23.83 1.05 -5.78
C VAL A 63 24.84 0.75 -6.87
N GLU A 64 25.00 1.63 -7.84
CA GLU A 64 26.00 1.48 -8.91
C GLU A 64 27.45 1.56 -8.37
N LEU A 65 27.75 2.53 -7.51
CA LEU A 65 29.08 2.66 -6.89
C LEU A 65 29.44 1.43 -6.04
N LEU A 66 28.49 0.91 -5.25
CA LEU A 66 28.70 -0.29 -4.44
C LEU A 66 28.79 -1.56 -5.28
N ALA A 67 27.99 -1.66 -6.35
CA ALA A 67 28.11 -2.75 -7.32
C ALA A 67 29.53 -2.80 -7.91
N ALA A 68 30.07 -1.63 -8.31
CA ALA A 68 31.44 -1.53 -8.80
C ALA A 68 32.47 -1.91 -7.74
N LYS A 69 32.35 -1.38 -6.51
CA LYS A 69 33.26 -1.69 -5.38
C LYS A 69 33.34 -3.19 -5.10
N HIS A 70 32.21 -3.89 -5.13
CA HIS A 70 32.12 -5.32 -4.83
C HIS A 70 32.25 -6.22 -6.07
N GLN A 71 32.46 -5.64 -7.26
CA GLN A 71 32.51 -6.34 -8.55
C GLN A 71 31.27 -7.21 -8.79
N ILE A 72 30.10 -6.62 -8.54
CA ILE A 72 28.79 -7.20 -8.83
C ILE A 72 28.21 -6.43 -10.02
N GLY A 73 27.52 -7.11 -10.95
CA GLY A 73 26.83 -6.42 -12.03
C GLY A 73 25.77 -5.46 -11.47
N GLY A 74 25.81 -4.18 -11.89
CA GLY A 74 24.91 -3.13 -11.41
C GLY A 74 23.42 -3.53 -11.38
N PRO A 75 22.86 -4.07 -12.48
CA PRO A 75 21.46 -4.51 -12.50
C PRO A 75 21.16 -5.63 -11.50
N ALA A 76 22.06 -6.62 -11.37
CA ALA A 76 21.90 -7.73 -10.45
C ALA A 76 21.93 -7.24 -8.99
N PHE A 77 22.89 -6.38 -8.65
CA PHE A 77 22.97 -5.81 -7.30
C PHE A 77 21.76 -4.93 -6.97
N SER A 78 21.31 -4.11 -7.92
CA SER A 78 20.11 -3.27 -7.75
C SER A 78 18.87 -4.10 -7.41
N ASN A 79 18.65 -5.19 -8.14
CA ASN A 79 17.54 -6.10 -7.86
C ASN A 79 17.69 -6.81 -6.50
N CYS A 80 18.91 -7.23 -6.14
CA CYS A 80 19.18 -7.80 -4.83
C CYS A 80 18.84 -6.82 -3.69
N VAL A 81 19.29 -5.57 -3.79
CA VAL A 81 19.01 -4.53 -2.78
C VAL A 81 17.50 -4.28 -2.68
N HIS A 82 16.81 -4.18 -3.83
CA HIS A 82 15.36 -3.99 -3.87
C HIS A 82 14.62 -5.11 -3.14
N GLU A 83 14.91 -6.37 -3.46
CA GLU A 83 14.26 -7.53 -2.83
C GLU A 83 14.64 -7.70 -1.36
N TYR A 84 15.90 -7.43 -1.02
CA TYR A 84 16.35 -7.45 0.36
C TYR A 84 15.60 -6.44 1.23
N LEU A 85 15.50 -5.19 0.77
CA LEU A 85 14.77 -4.15 1.51
C LEU A 85 13.28 -4.46 1.58
N ARG A 86 12.70 -5.06 0.53
CA ARG A 86 11.31 -5.51 0.56
C ARG A 86 11.05 -6.56 1.65
N ALA A 87 12.04 -7.42 1.92
CA ALA A 87 11.94 -8.48 2.93
C ALA A 87 12.25 -7.99 4.35
N HIS A 88 13.19 -7.05 4.51
CA HIS A 88 13.76 -6.70 5.83
C HIS A 88 13.54 -5.25 6.26
N ASP A 89 13.14 -4.36 5.36
CA ASP A 89 12.86 -2.96 5.67
C ASP A 89 11.37 -2.65 5.54
N THR A 90 10.70 -2.66 6.69
CA THR A 90 9.26 -2.36 6.77
C THR A 90 8.92 -1.00 6.18
N THR A 91 9.78 0.02 6.35
CA THR A 91 9.56 1.38 5.86
C THR A 91 9.60 1.40 4.34
N TYR A 92 10.60 0.74 3.76
CA TYR A 92 10.73 0.58 2.31
C TYR A 92 9.48 -0.08 1.70
N LEU A 93 9.02 -1.17 2.31
CA LEU A 93 7.83 -1.87 1.86
C LEU A 93 6.56 -1.01 1.98
N MET A 94 6.44 -0.17 3.02
CA MET A 94 5.31 0.78 3.12
C MET A 94 5.31 1.75 1.94
N PHE A 95 6.45 2.33 1.62
CA PHE A 95 6.57 3.27 0.51
C PHE A 95 6.23 2.61 -0.82
N GLU A 96 6.75 1.41 -1.07
CA GLU A 96 6.48 0.68 -2.30
C GLU A 96 4.97 0.44 -2.51
N ARG A 97 4.25 0.07 -1.46
CA ARG A 97 2.80 -0.15 -1.50
C ARG A 97 1.99 1.13 -1.66
N ILE A 98 2.41 2.22 -1.01
CA ILE A 98 1.80 3.53 -1.19
C ILE A 98 1.93 3.98 -2.65
N ILE A 99 3.11 3.80 -3.25
CA ILE A 99 3.34 4.08 -4.68
C ILE A 99 2.47 3.20 -5.56
N ALA A 100 2.26 1.93 -5.19
CA ALA A 100 1.35 1.01 -5.87
C ALA A 100 -0.15 1.34 -5.65
N GLY A 101 -0.48 2.38 -4.87
CA GLY A 101 -1.86 2.77 -4.58
C GLY A 101 -2.58 1.87 -3.58
N GLU A 102 -1.85 1.01 -2.87
CA GLU A 102 -2.43 0.12 -1.87
C GLU A 102 -2.69 0.85 -0.54
N LYS A 103 -3.84 0.57 0.08
CA LYS A 103 -4.18 1.12 1.39
C LYS A 103 -3.43 0.38 2.49
N PHE A 104 -2.45 1.05 3.09
CA PHE A 104 -1.69 0.52 4.21
C PHE A 104 -2.53 0.55 5.50
N ASN A 105 -3.16 -0.58 5.86
CA ASN A 105 -3.91 -0.69 7.12
C ASN A 105 -3.02 -1.23 8.25
N ALA A 106 -3.42 -1.00 9.51
CA ALA A 106 -2.64 -1.44 10.68
C ALA A 106 -2.45 -2.97 10.74
N ALA A 107 -3.37 -3.74 10.16
CA ALA A 107 -3.27 -5.19 10.04
C ALA A 107 -2.13 -5.62 9.09
N ALA A 108 -1.97 -4.95 7.96
CA ALA A 108 -0.85 -5.16 7.05
C ALA A 108 0.47 -4.88 7.77
N ARG A 109 0.56 -3.75 8.50
CA ARG A 109 1.73 -3.40 9.32
C ARG A 109 2.13 -4.50 10.31
N ALA A 110 1.16 -5.09 11.01
CA ALA A 110 1.40 -6.16 11.99
C ALA A 110 1.87 -7.47 11.33
N SER A 111 1.45 -7.75 10.09
CA SER A 111 1.87 -8.94 9.35
C SER A 111 3.31 -8.87 8.85
N TYR A 112 3.88 -7.68 8.65
CA TYR A 112 5.24 -7.52 8.09
C TYR A 112 6.36 -7.71 9.11
N GLY A 113 6.10 -7.49 10.40
CA GLY A 113 7.07 -7.81 11.46
C GLY A 113 7.27 -9.32 11.67
N ASN A 114 6.56 -10.16 10.91
CA ASN A 114 6.48 -11.60 11.12
C ASN A 114 6.93 -12.40 9.89
N THR A 115 7.91 -11.90 9.15
CA THR A 115 8.64 -12.71 8.18
C THR A 115 9.61 -13.63 8.94
N ASN A 116 9.28 -14.91 9.06
CA ASN A 116 10.17 -15.94 9.63
C ASN A 116 11.44 -16.18 8.78
N VAL A 117 11.66 -15.41 7.71
CA VAL A 117 12.80 -15.56 6.80
C VAL A 117 13.99 -14.80 7.38
N THR A 118 15.07 -15.53 7.65
CA THR A 118 16.29 -14.91 8.19
C THR A 118 17.06 -14.13 7.11
N VAL A 119 17.89 -13.17 7.54
CA VAL A 119 18.84 -12.47 6.65
C VAL A 119 19.71 -13.47 5.89
N SER A 120 20.20 -14.51 6.57
CA SER A 120 21.04 -15.56 5.97
C SER A 120 20.33 -16.32 4.84
N GLU A 121 19.06 -16.67 5.06
CA GLU A 121 18.23 -17.36 4.07
C GLU A 121 17.94 -16.47 2.86
N THR A 122 17.60 -15.20 3.11
CA THR A 122 17.37 -14.20 2.06
C THR A 122 18.60 -14.01 1.19
N LEU A 123 19.78 -13.84 1.80
CA LEU A 123 21.05 -13.71 1.08
C LEU A 123 21.39 -14.95 0.25
N THR A 124 21.05 -16.14 0.75
CA THR A 124 21.25 -17.40 0.01
C THR A 124 20.32 -17.48 -1.20
N GLN A 125 19.04 -17.14 -1.03
CA GLN A 125 18.07 -17.12 -2.13
C GLN A 125 18.46 -16.09 -3.20
N LEU A 126 18.83 -14.87 -2.81
CA LEU A 126 19.26 -13.81 -3.73
C LEU A 126 20.56 -14.16 -4.44
N SER A 127 21.53 -14.74 -3.74
CA SER A 127 22.79 -15.23 -4.33
C SER A 127 22.53 -16.21 -5.47
N LEU A 128 21.65 -17.19 -5.25
CA LEU A 128 21.28 -18.18 -6.25
C LEU A 128 20.49 -17.56 -7.42
N LYS A 129 19.50 -16.72 -7.10
CA LYS A 129 18.60 -16.10 -8.08
C LYS A 129 19.33 -15.17 -9.04
N TYR A 130 20.28 -14.39 -8.54
CA TYR A 130 21.00 -13.38 -9.31
C TYR A 130 22.42 -13.80 -9.71
N VAL A 131 22.82 -15.03 -9.38
CA VAL A 131 24.16 -15.58 -9.68
C VAL A 131 25.27 -14.67 -9.14
N VAL A 132 25.09 -14.20 -7.91
CA VAL A 132 26.07 -13.36 -7.21
C VAL A 132 26.64 -14.16 -6.05
N PRO A 133 27.97 -14.20 -5.84
CA PRO A 133 28.56 -14.87 -4.69
C PRO A 133 27.99 -14.31 -3.38
N ARG A 134 27.48 -15.19 -2.51
CA ARG A 134 26.81 -14.81 -1.25
C ARG A 134 27.66 -13.88 -0.38
N GLU A 135 28.97 -14.10 -0.32
CA GLU A 135 29.91 -13.28 0.46
C GLU A 135 30.01 -11.84 -0.08
N LYS A 136 30.18 -11.69 -1.40
CA LYS A 136 30.18 -10.38 -2.06
C LYS A 136 28.84 -9.68 -1.86
N LEU A 137 27.74 -10.41 -2.00
CA LEU A 137 26.40 -9.87 -1.80
C LEU A 137 26.18 -9.39 -0.36
N ALA A 138 26.60 -10.19 0.63
CA ALA A 138 26.49 -9.84 2.04
C ALA A 138 27.30 -8.56 2.36
N GLY A 139 28.54 -8.47 1.88
CA GLY A 139 29.37 -7.27 2.04
C GLY A 139 28.76 -6.03 1.37
N ALA A 140 28.25 -6.18 0.15
CA ALA A 140 27.64 -5.08 -0.58
C ALA A 140 26.33 -4.59 0.05
N ILE A 141 25.49 -5.49 0.57
CA ILE A 141 24.28 -5.13 1.31
C ILE A 141 24.63 -4.49 2.64
N ALA A 142 25.61 -5.01 3.38
CA ALA A 142 26.06 -4.39 4.63
C ALA A 142 26.54 -2.95 4.41
N ASP A 143 27.41 -2.73 3.41
CA ASP A 143 27.87 -1.38 3.04
C ASP A 143 26.71 -0.45 2.68
N TYR A 144 25.73 -0.95 1.92
CA TYR A 144 24.53 -0.19 1.57
C TYR A 144 23.72 0.22 2.81
N LEU A 145 23.53 -0.70 3.77
CA LEU A 145 22.80 -0.43 5.00
C LEU A 145 23.53 0.57 5.89
N VAL A 146 24.86 0.46 6.02
CA VAL A 146 25.68 1.42 6.77
C VAL A 146 25.56 2.81 6.16
N TRP A 147 25.63 2.92 4.83
CA TRP A 147 25.50 4.21 4.16
C TRP A 147 24.09 4.79 4.33
N LYS A 148 23.05 3.96 4.21
CA LYS A 148 21.67 4.35 4.46
C LYS A 148 21.45 4.84 5.90
N ALA A 149 22.05 4.17 6.87
CA ALA A 149 21.99 4.54 8.28
C ALA A 149 22.65 5.91 8.52
N ALA A 150 23.86 6.10 8.01
CA ALA A 150 24.63 7.34 8.12
C ALA A 150 23.87 8.58 7.62
N GLU A 151 23.10 8.45 6.54
CA GLU A 151 22.27 9.55 6.01
C GLU A 151 20.99 9.81 6.80
N SER A 152 20.44 8.76 7.41
CA SER A 152 19.26 8.91 8.26
C SER A 152 19.58 9.49 9.64
N GLY A 153 20.87 9.74 9.94
CA GLY A 153 21.34 10.15 11.27
C GLY A 153 21.11 9.09 12.35
N LYS A 154 20.87 7.83 11.94
CA LYS A 154 20.74 6.68 12.84
C LYS A 154 22.02 5.88 12.79
N ASP A 155 22.51 5.46 13.94
CA ASP A 155 23.62 4.51 13.99
C ASP A 155 23.23 3.20 13.29
N PRO A 156 24.16 2.56 12.55
CA PRO A 156 23.88 1.26 11.92
C PRO A 156 23.52 0.25 13.01
N ILE A 157 22.41 -0.46 12.81
CA ILE A 157 21.94 -1.49 13.75
C ILE A 157 23.01 -2.58 13.84
N PRO A 158 23.49 -2.93 15.06
CA PRO A 158 24.50 -3.96 15.28
C PRO A 158 24.03 -5.37 14.93
#